data_AF-A0A090X9G4-F1
#
_entry.id   AF-A0A090X9G4-F1
#
_cell.length_a   1.000
_cell.length_b   1.000
_cell.length_c   1.000
_cell.angle_alpha   90.00
_cell.angle_beta   90.00
_cell.angle_gamma   90.00
#
_symmetry.space_group_name_H-M   'P 1'
#
loop_
_entity.id
_entity.type
_entity.pdbx_description
1 polymer ?
#
loop_
_entity_poly.entity_id
_entity_poly.type
_entity_poly.pdbx_seq_one_letter_code
_entity_poly.pdbx_strand_id
1 'polypeptide(L)'
;MLLLKVILVVLISEIDSGPAPSAKENEKAPLCLPQESLINNTEPNGCKYQLLPYWSENGMESGFLTVDCEKNCPEGTHETAVDGNPCVAALMFLRKDEVDVTVGSCYHGSCNPDSPPKHLIVTLMVEGEEEEG
;
A
#
# COMPACT_ATOMS: atom_id res chain seq x y z
N MET A 1 18.99 -64.86 25.13
CA MET A 1 17.63 -64.33 24.90
C MET A 1 17.59 -62.91 25.45
N LEU A 2 17.92 -61.91 24.62
CA LEU A 2 17.85 -60.49 24.99
C LEU A 2 16.45 -59.98 24.63
N LEU A 3 15.63 -59.72 25.64
CA LEU A 3 14.33 -59.06 25.49
C LEU A 3 14.54 -57.54 25.37
N LEU A 4 14.51 -57.01 24.14
CA LEU A 4 14.44 -55.58 23.90
C LEU A 4 13.09 -55.05 24.38
N LYS A 5 13.12 -54.19 25.41
CA LYS A 5 11.98 -53.36 25.80
C LYS A 5 11.93 -52.16 24.87
N VAL A 6 10.94 -52.15 23.97
CA VAL A 6 10.63 -50.99 23.12
C VAL A 6 9.87 -49.98 23.99
N ILE A 7 10.45 -48.81 24.20
CA ILE A 7 9.78 -47.69 24.88
C ILE A 7 9.06 -46.87 23.80
N LEU A 8 7.73 -46.98 23.78
CA LEU A 8 6.85 -46.19 22.92
C LEU A 8 6.58 -44.85 23.62
N VAL A 9 7.26 -43.78 23.19
CA VAL A 9 6.98 -42.41 23.65
C VAL A 9 5.92 -41.82 22.73
N VAL A 10 4.67 -41.80 23.18
CA VAL A 10 3.57 -41.09 22.49
C VAL A 10 3.55 -39.67 23.04
N LEU A 11 4.14 -38.72 22.29
CA LEU A 11 3.94 -37.29 22.52
C LEU A 11 2.60 -36.90 21.88
N ILE A 12 1.53 -36.97 22.67
CA ILE A 12 0.26 -36.33 22.32
C ILE A 12 0.38 -34.88 22.78
N SER A 13 0.86 -34.01 21.89
CA SER A 13 0.71 -32.57 22.08
C SER A 13 -0.77 -32.23 21.93
N GLU A 14 -1.36 -31.67 22.99
CA GLU A 14 -2.65 -30.99 22.92
C GLU A 14 -2.61 -29.97 21.77
N ILE A 15 -3.45 -30.18 20.76
CA ILE A 15 -3.85 -29.13 19.84
C ILE A 15 -4.95 -28.35 20.57
N ASP A 16 -4.53 -27.31 21.28
CA ASP A 16 -5.40 -26.23 21.71
C ASP A 16 -6.03 -25.64 20.45
N SER A 17 -7.29 -26.01 20.18
CA SER A 17 -8.08 -25.47 19.08
C SER A 17 -8.53 -24.06 19.47
N GLY A 18 -7.56 -23.14 19.56
CA GLY A 18 -7.84 -21.72 19.59
C GLY A 18 -8.67 -21.33 18.36
N PRO A 19 -9.64 -20.41 18.49
CA PRO A 19 -10.40 -19.96 17.34
C PRO A 19 -9.42 -19.48 16.27
N ALA A 20 -9.64 -19.93 15.03
CA ALA A 20 -8.92 -19.48 13.86
C ALA A 20 -8.68 -17.96 13.95
N PRO A 21 -7.50 -17.45 13.58
CA PRO A 21 -7.28 -16.02 13.57
C PRO A 21 -8.34 -15.44 12.63
N SER A 22 -9.36 -14.81 13.23
CA SER A 22 -10.28 -13.97 12.51
C SER A 22 -9.37 -12.98 11.80
N ALA A 23 -9.32 -13.09 10.47
CA ALA A 23 -8.63 -12.16 9.62
C ALA A 23 -9.20 -10.79 9.96
N LYS A 24 -8.48 -10.06 10.81
CA LYS A 24 -8.66 -8.62 10.95
C LYS A 24 -8.29 -8.08 9.59
N GLU A 25 -9.33 -7.86 8.79
CA GLU A 25 -9.37 -6.95 7.67
C GLU A 25 -8.48 -5.75 8.02
N ASN A 26 -7.47 -5.52 7.16
CA ASN A 26 -6.42 -4.53 7.30
C ASN A 26 -6.92 -3.27 8.02
N GLU A 27 -6.52 -3.09 9.28
CA GLU A 27 -6.30 -1.73 9.77
C GLU A 27 -5.30 -1.13 8.78
N LYS A 28 -5.80 -0.26 7.90
CA LYS A 28 -5.04 0.48 6.91
C LYS A 28 -4.07 1.36 7.69
N ALA A 29 -2.98 0.78 8.17
CA ALA A 29 -1.82 1.51 8.60
C ALA A 29 -1.54 2.49 7.44
N PRO A 30 -1.41 3.80 7.68
CA PRO A 30 -0.99 4.71 6.64
C PRO A 30 0.36 4.19 6.16
N LEU A 31 0.36 3.56 4.99
CA LEU A 31 1.59 3.09 4.37
C LEU A 31 2.26 4.36 3.88
N CYS A 32 3.13 4.91 4.72
CA CYS A 32 3.82 6.16 4.45
C CYS A 32 4.82 5.92 3.33
N LEU A 33 4.40 6.19 2.09
CA LEU A 33 5.32 6.40 0.99
C LEU A 33 6.31 7.51 1.39
N PRO A 34 7.60 7.39 1.01
CA PRO A 34 8.60 8.44 1.24
C PRO A 34 8.11 9.77 0.69
N GLN A 35 8.23 10.86 1.44
CA GLN A 35 7.68 12.16 1.04
C GLN A 35 8.38 12.72 -0.20
N GLU A 36 9.63 12.33 -0.42
CA GLU A 36 10.47 12.68 -1.56
C GLU A 36 9.92 12.06 -2.85
N SER A 37 9.19 10.94 -2.73
CA SER A 37 8.51 10.30 -3.85
C SER A 37 7.15 10.95 -4.18
N LEU A 38 6.66 11.86 -3.34
CA LEU A 38 5.30 12.41 -3.46
C LEU A 38 5.32 13.87 -3.87
N ILE A 39 4.36 14.24 -4.72
CA ILE A 39 4.10 15.64 -5.06
C ILE A 39 3.03 16.17 -4.12
N ASN A 40 3.41 17.15 -3.30
CA ASN A 40 2.51 17.89 -2.43
C ASN A 40 1.84 19.02 -3.22
N ASN A 41 0.51 19.03 -3.25
CA ASN A 41 -0.27 20.08 -3.89
C ASN A 41 -1.13 20.84 -2.87
N THR A 42 -1.48 22.08 -3.21
CA THR A 42 -2.40 22.92 -2.44
C THR A 42 -3.31 23.67 -3.40
N GLU A 43 -4.61 23.49 -3.24
CA GLU A 43 -5.63 24.17 -4.04
C GLU A 43 -5.86 25.62 -3.56
N PRO A 44 -6.50 26.50 -4.37
CA PRO A 44 -6.75 27.88 -3.98
C PRO A 44 -7.57 28.06 -2.69
N ASN A 45 -8.40 27.08 -2.33
CA ASN A 45 -9.16 27.02 -1.07
C ASN A 45 -8.31 26.52 0.12
N GLY A 46 -7.03 26.21 -0.09
CA GLY A 46 -6.10 25.72 0.93
C GLY A 46 -6.12 24.20 1.15
N CYS A 47 -6.96 23.45 0.43
CA CYS A 47 -7.01 22.00 0.52
C CYS A 47 -5.72 21.37 -0.01
N LYS A 48 -5.18 20.41 0.74
CA LYS A 48 -3.91 19.72 0.46
C LYS A 48 -4.17 18.29 0.04
N TYR A 49 -3.39 17.82 -0.94
CA TYR A 49 -3.43 16.45 -1.42
C TYR A 49 -2.06 16.04 -1.95
N GLN A 50 -1.83 14.73 -2.03
CA GLN A 50 -0.57 14.15 -2.47
C GLN A 50 -0.78 13.28 -3.71
N LEU A 51 0.19 13.35 -4.63
CA LEU A 51 0.22 12.54 -5.83
C LEU A 51 1.50 11.69 -5.86
N LEU A 52 1.37 10.42 -6.24
CA LEU A 52 2.49 9.54 -6.56
C LEU A 52 2.71 9.55 -8.08
N PRO A 53 3.82 10.13 -8.59
CA PRO A 53 4.19 9.99 -9.99
C PRO A 53 4.58 8.53 -10.30
N TYR A 54 4.27 8.08 -11.52
CA TYR A 54 4.75 6.79 -12.02
C TYR A 54 5.16 6.88 -13.49
N TRP A 55 6.02 5.96 -13.90
CA TRP A 55 6.44 5.75 -15.27
C TRP A 55 6.40 4.25 -15.54
N SER A 56 5.73 3.84 -16.62
CA SER A 56 5.79 2.47 -17.11
C SER A 56 7.20 2.13 -17.58
N GLU A 57 7.59 0.86 -17.49
CA GLU A 57 8.91 0.38 -17.89
C GLU A 57 9.29 0.70 -19.35
N ASN A 58 8.31 0.80 -20.25
CA ASN A 58 8.54 1.13 -21.66
C ASN A 58 8.54 2.64 -21.94
N GLY A 59 8.36 3.49 -20.90
CA GLY A 59 8.33 4.94 -20.98
C GLY A 59 7.16 5.54 -21.76
N MET A 60 6.18 4.73 -22.19
CA MET A 60 5.04 5.21 -22.99
C MET A 60 3.85 5.64 -22.16
N GLU A 61 3.70 5.11 -20.94
CA GLU A 61 2.70 5.53 -19.97
C GLU A 61 3.40 6.20 -18.79
N SER A 62 3.03 7.44 -18.51
CA SER A 62 3.39 8.13 -17.27
C SER A 62 2.17 8.88 -16.75
N GLY A 63 2.13 9.12 -15.46
CA GLY A 63 0.99 9.77 -14.84
C GLY A 63 1.16 9.96 -13.35
N PHE A 64 0.05 10.28 -12.71
CA PHE A 64 -0.02 10.53 -11.27
C PHE A 64 -1.16 9.73 -10.67
N LEU A 65 -0.91 9.09 -9.54
CA LEU A 65 -1.91 8.45 -8.72
C LEU A 65 -2.22 9.33 -7.52
N THR A 66 -3.49 9.54 -7.23
CA THR A 66 -3.95 10.17 -5.99
C THR A 66 -3.61 9.24 -4.83
N VAL A 67 -2.85 9.72 -3.84
CA VAL A 67 -2.48 8.90 -2.66
C VAL A 67 -3.68 8.71 -1.74
N ASP A 68 -4.46 9.77 -1.53
CA ASP A 68 -5.69 9.76 -0.76
C ASP A 68 -6.80 10.49 -1.53
N CYS A 69 -7.95 9.83 -1.69
CA CYS A 69 -9.11 10.41 -2.36
C CYS A 69 -9.85 11.42 -1.47
N GLU A 70 -9.46 11.59 -0.21
CA GLU A 70 -9.80 12.74 0.62
C GLU A 70 -8.70 13.79 0.62
N LYS A 71 -9.10 15.06 0.61
CA LYS A 71 -8.23 16.21 0.72
C LYS A 71 -8.26 16.75 2.14
N ASN A 72 -7.09 17.15 2.63
CA ASN A 72 -6.94 17.77 3.93
C ASN A 72 -7.14 19.28 3.79
N CYS A 73 -8.28 19.82 4.24
CA CYS A 73 -8.59 21.24 4.09
C CYS A 73 -8.48 22.01 5.42
N PRO A 74 -8.32 23.35 5.36
CA PRO A 74 -8.37 24.21 6.53
C PRO A 74 -9.69 24.06 7.30
N GLU A 75 -9.67 24.44 8.57
CA GLU A 75 -10.87 24.47 9.45
C GLU A 75 -11.53 23.10 9.68
N GLY A 76 -10.82 22.00 9.39
CA GLY A 76 -11.34 20.64 9.58
C GLY A 76 -12.41 20.24 8.58
N THR A 77 -12.50 20.94 7.46
CA THR A 77 -13.35 20.55 6.33
C THR A 77 -12.70 19.42 5.54
N HIS A 78 -13.51 18.59 4.89
CA HIS A 78 -13.06 17.52 4.02
C HIS A 78 -13.65 17.73 2.63
N GLU A 79 -12.80 17.74 1.61
CA GLU A 79 -13.20 17.70 0.21
C GLU A 79 -12.72 16.39 -0.40
N THR A 80 -13.44 15.87 -1.39
CA THR A 80 -13.03 14.66 -2.10
C THR A 80 -12.23 15.01 -3.34
N ALA A 81 -11.32 14.13 -3.73
CA ALA A 81 -10.79 14.07 -5.08
C ALA A 81 -11.95 13.90 -6.08
N VAL A 82 -11.68 14.26 -7.33
CA VAL A 82 -12.67 14.10 -8.41
C VAL A 82 -12.89 12.62 -8.65
N ASP A 83 -14.17 12.21 -8.73
CA ASP A 83 -14.53 10.83 -9.03
C ASP A 83 -13.94 10.39 -10.37
N GLY A 84 -13.39 9.17 -10.41
CA GLY A 84 -12.69 8.61 -11.56
C GLY A 84 -11.21 8.99 -11.65
N ASN A 85 -10.68 9.85 -10.77
CA ASN A 85 -9.24 10.07 -10.69
C ASN A 85 -8.53 8.77 -10.29
N PRO A 86 -7.43 8.39 -10.97
CA PRO A 86 -6.67 7.21 -10.60
C PRO A 86 -6.01 7.41 -9.22
N CYS A 87 -5.95 6.35 -8.42
CA CYS A 87 -5.50 6.40 -7.04
C CYS A 87 -4.76 5.12 -6.61
N VAL A 88 -4.06 5.21 -5.47
CA VAL A 88 -3.36 4.11 -4.83
C VAL A 88 -4.36 3.30 -3.99
N ALA A 89 -4.88 2.20 -4.53
CA ALA A 89 -5.86 1.38 -3.82
C ALA A 89 -5.20 0.46 -2.80
N ALA A 90 -4.07 -0.13 -3.16
CA ALA A 90 -3.19 -0.88 -2.28
C ALA A 90 -1.74 -0.75 -2.74
N LEU A 91 -0.80 -0.97 -1.84
CA LEU A 91 0.62 -1.00 -2.17
C LEU A 91 1.33 -2.13 -1.43
N MET A 92 2.34 -2.69 -2.09
CA MET A 92 3.23 -3.71 -1.55
C MET A 92 4.67 -3.33 -1.88
N PHE A 93 5.51 -3.16 -0.86
CA PHE A 93 6.94 -2.93 -1.07
C PHE A 93 7.59 -4.19 -1.63
N LEU A 94 8.18 -4.08 -2.81
CA LEU A 94 9.03 -5.13 -3.40
C LEU A 94 10.46 -4.98 -2.90
N ARG A 95 10.92 -3.73 -2.76
CA ARG A 95 12.23 -3.32 -2.24
C ARG A 95 12.11 -2.01 -1.45
N LYS A 96 13.22 -1.49 -0.94
CA LYS A 96 13.26 -0.20 -0.23
C LYS A 96 12.74 0.96 -1.11
N ASP A 97 13.06 0.90 -2.39
CA ASP A 97 12.85 1.93 -3.41
C ASP A 97 11.88 1.47 -4.51
N GLU A 98 11.14 0.38 -4.31
CA GLU A 98 10.27 -0.18 -5.35
C GLU A 98 8.99 -0.75 -4.74
N VAL A 99 7.85 -0.33 -5.27
CA VAL A 99 6.52 -0.75 -4.83
C VAL A 99 5.69 -1.29 -5.99
N ASP A 100 4.94 -2.35 -5.72
CA ASP A 100 3.81 -2.79 -6.54
C ASP A 100 2.55 -2.08 -6.04
N VAL A 101 1.97 -1.24 -6.89
CA VAL A 101 0.76 -0.48 -6.62
C VAL A 101 -0.41 -1.12 -7.33
N THR A 102 -1.44 -1.49 -6.57
CA THR A 102 -2.77 -1.77 -7.13
C THR A 102 -3.46 -0.45 -7.41
N VAL A 103 -3.76 -0.20 -8.68
CA VAL A 103 -4.44 1.00 -9.14
C VAL A 103 -5.95 0.87 -8.90
N GLY A 104 -6.53 1.96 -8.45
CA GLY A 104 -7.97 2.12 -8.38
C GLY A 104 -8.44 3.46 -8.91
N SER A 105 -9.72 3.71 -8.72
CA SER A 105 -10.40 4.95 -9.09
C SER A 105 -11.07 5.56 -7.86
N CYS A 106 -10.92 6.87 -7.67
CA CYS A 106 -11.59 7.60 -6.60
C CYS A 106 -13.11 7.58 -6.81
N TYR A 107 -13.85 7.35 -5.74
CA TYR A 107 -15.31 7.45 -5.71
C TYR A 107 -15.77 7.86 -4.30
N HIS A 108 -16.39 9.03 -4.17
CA HIS A 108 -16.87 9.58 -2.90
C HIS A 108 -15.81 9.55 -1.77
N GLY A 109 -14.58 9.97 -2.09
CA GLY A 109 -13.49 10.03 -1.10
C GLY A 109 -12.79 8.70 -0.83
N SER A 110 -13.25 7.59 -1.43
CA SER A 110 -12.59 6.28 -1.28
C SER A 110 -11.90 5.87 -2.59
N CYS A 111 -10.74 5.22 -2.47
CA CYS A 111 -10.07 4.61 -3.61
C CYS A 111 -10.53 3.17 -3.79
N ASN A 112 -11.24 2.88 -4.87
CA ASN A 112 -11.73 1.53 -5.18
C ASN A 112 -10.82 0.86 -6.20
N PRO A 113 -10.27 -0.34 -5.93
CA PRO A 113 -9.45 -1.06 -6.90
C PRO A 113 -10.20 -1.27 -8.23
N ASP A 114 -9.48 -1.14 -9.34
CA ASP A 114 -10.06 -1.40 -10.66
C ASP A 114 -10.40 -2.88 -10.84
N SER A 115 -11.35 -3.18 -11.73
CA SER A 115 -11.75 -4.54 -12.08
C SER A 115 -11.72 -4.73 -13.61
N PRO A 116 -10.79 -5.53 -14.16
CA PRO A 116 -9.80 -6.34 -13.44
C PRO A 116 -8.72 -5.49 -12.75
N PRO A 117 -8.06 -6.02 -11.70
CA PRO A 117 -6.98 -5.30 -11.01
C PRO A 117 -5.86 -4.91 -11.97
N LYS A 118 -5.44 -3.65 -11.91
CA LYS A 118 -4.26 -3.13 -12.62
C LYS A 118 -3.15 -2.90 -11.60
N HIS A 119 -1.95 -3.37 -11.94
CA HIS A 119 -0.75 -3.23 -11.13
C HIS A 119 0.27 -2.32 -11.83
N LEU A 120 0.98 -1.50 -11.06
CA LEU A 120 2.08 -0.67 -11.51
C LEU A 120 3.28 -0.88 -10.59
N ILE A 121 4.43 -1.18 -11.17
CA ILE A 121 5.70 -1.13 -10.44
C ILE A 121 6.19 0.30 -10.47
N VAL A 122 6.40 0.89 -9.29
CA VAL A 122 6.84 2.28 -9.14
C VAL A 122 8.14 2.31 -8.36
N THR A 123 9.17 2.91 -8.95
CA THR A 123 10.40 3.24 -8.25
C THR A 123 10.19 4.50 -7.40
N LEU A 124 10.46 4.40 -6.12
CA LEU A 124 10.38 5.46 -5.14
C LEU A 124 11.71 6.21 -5.05
N MET A 125 11.63 7.53 -4.90
CA MET A 125 12.75 8.33 -4.43
C MET A 125 12.89 8.16 -2.92
N VAL A 126 14.01 7.59 -2.48
CA VAL A 126 14.39 7.44 -1.06
C VAL A 126 15.61 8.31 -0.78
N GLU A 127 15.68 8.93 0.40
CA GLU A 127 16.86 9.70 0.80
C GLU A 127 18.13 8.80 0.85
N GLY A 128 19.17 9.21 0.10
CA GLY A 128 20.50 8.60 -0.03
C GLY A 128 20.58 7.52 -1.12
N GLU A 129 21.44 7.60 -2.14
CA GLU A 129 22.82 8.12 -2.17
C GLU A 129 23.02 9.18 -3.29
N GLU A 130 23.47 10.38 -2.91
CA GLU A 130 24.18 11.24 -3.85
C GLU A 130 25.49 10.53 -4.21
N GLU A 131 25.63 9.99 -5.42
CA GLU A 131 26.96 9.73 -5.95
C GLU A 131 27.62 11.10 -6.16
N GLU A 132 28.60 11.43 -5.32
CA GLU A 132 29.50 12.56 -5.51
C GLU A 132 30.11 12.48 -6.92
N GLY A 133 29.75 13.44 -7.78
CA GLY A 133 30.35 13.65 -9.10
C GLY A 133 31.21 14.89 -9.15
#